data_AF-A0A6L7TQE4-F1
#
_entry.id   AF-A0A6L7TQE4-F1
#
_cell.length_a   1.000
_cell.length_b   1.000
_cell.length_c   1.000
_cell.angle_alpha   90.00
_cell.angle_beta   90.00
_cell.angle_gamma   90.00
#
_symmetry.space_group_name_H-M   'P 1'
#
loop_
_entity.id
_entity.type
_entity.pdbx_description
1 polymer ?
#
loop_
_entity_poly.entity_id
_entity_poly.type
_entity_poly.pdbx_seq_one_letter_code
_entity_poly.pdbx_strand_id
1 'polypeptide(L)'
;MAWRKFRLGTALSLGGIVAAAPLIAACGGSEPSYQDWAATDGAAGRINLDDVQQAFKNSQSATDFERRVNEIYEGDGLVLIRARQDGETLTLEGWEDLDSDNTIDDTRDDLLFTIVENTGGDYEMRGYHANSYYHSYWGPGDFLFTYLLISAITPRFGGYYYTTPPTRGTEIRNQRTTYRNSSAYNSQVNRNASYNSRQASFAGSRYQQSRSNVSSNRSSYQSTQRTSGAFKTSSTVTRTSSVRSSSRSFGGFGGGGAMRVRRRF
;
A
#
# COMPACT_ATOMS: atom_id res chain seq x y z
N MET A 1 25.37 -13.57 65.17
CA MET A 1 25.51 -12.80 63.91
C MET A 1 24.69 -13.47 62.83
N ALA A 2 23.86 -12.68 62.17
CA ALA A 2 22.81 -13.10 61.26
C ALA A 2 23.32 -13.35 59.83
N TRP A 3 22.49 -14.08 59.05
CA TRP A 3 22.33 -14.09 57.58
C TRP A 3 22.35 -15.54 57.04
N ARG A 4 21.46 -15.99 56.15
CA ARG A 4 20.33 -15.41 55.41
C ARG A 4 19.46 -16.60 54.99
N LYS A 5 18.13 -16.46 55.11
CA LYS A 5 17.15 -17.47 54.70
C LYS A 5 17.08 -17.53 53.16
N PHE A 6 17.18 -18.73 52.58
CA PHE A 6 16.77 -18.99 51.21
C PHE A 6 15.26 -18.80 51.09
N ARG A 7 14.83 -17.90 50.20
CA ARG A 7 13.42 -17.75 49.81
C ARG A 7 13.22 -18.37 48.44
N LEU A 8 12.31 -19.34 48.38
CA LEU A 8 11.65 -19.79 47.15
C LEU A 8 11.04 -18.57 46.44
N GLY A 9 11.45 -18.34 45.19
CA GLY A 9 10.77 -17.46 44.26
C GLY A 9 9.81 -18.28 43.42
N THR A 10 8.52 -18.11 43.71
CA THR A 10 7.36 -18.71 43.07
C THR A 10 7.35 -18.44 41.56
N ALA A 11 7.24 -19.51 40.76
CA ALA A 11 6.84 -19.40 39.36
C ALA A 11 5.35 -19.02 39.31
N LEU A 12 5.05 -17.84 38.77
CA LEU A 12 3.72 -17.48 38.30
C LEU A 12 3.74 -17.46 36.77
N SER A 13 3.40 -18.61 36.20
CA SER A 13 2.73 -18.66 34.90
C SER A 13 1.30 -18.15 35.07
N LEU A 14 0.89 -17.22 34.21
CA LEU A 14 -0.48 -16.98 33.69
C LEU A 14 -0.66 -15.48 33.43
N GLY A 15 -0.99 -15.12 32.19
CA GLY A 15 -1.41 -13.75 31.90
C GLY A 15 -1.51 -13.40 30.42
N GLY A 16 -2.47 -14.01 29.73
CA GLY A 16 -3.15 -13.42 28.58
C GLY A 16 -2.32 -13.16 27.32
N ILE A 17 -2.55 -13.97 26.29
CA ILE A 17 -2.40 -13.48 24.91
C ILE A 17 -3.46 -12.40 24.75
N VAL A 18 -3.04 -11.13 24.86
CA VAL A 18 -3.90 -10.01 24.45
C VAL A 18 -4.05 -10.15 22.94
N ALA A 19 -5.20 -10.67 22.51
CA ALA A 19 -5.68 -10.46 21.17
C ALA A 19 -5.71 -8.95 20.94
N ALA A 20 -4.77 -8.45 20.14
CA ALA A 20 -4.77 -7.06 19.70
C ALA A 20 -5.94 -6.87 18.73
N ALA A 21 -7.15 -6.76 19.28
CA ALA A 21 -8.22 -6.05 18.63
C ALA A 21 -7.73 -4.61 18.38
N PRO A 22 -8.09 -3.98 17.25
CA PRO A 22 -7.84 -2.56 17.06
C PRO A 22 -8.67 -1.82 18.10
N LEU A 23 -8.05 -1.50 19.24
CA LEU A 23 -8.57 -0.52 20.16
C LEU A 23 -8.50 0.80 19.40
N ILE A 24 -9.66 1.33 19.01
CA ILE A 24 -9.82 2.77 18.89
C ILE A 24 -9.49 3.31 20.29
N ALA A 25 -8.22 3.68 20.48
CA ALA A 25 -7.76 4.33 21.68
C ALA A 25 -8.33 5.75 21.68
N ALA A 26 -9.58 5.90 22.12
CA ALA A 26 -10.19 7.17 22.50
C ALA A 26 -9.66 7.66 23.86
N CYS A 27 -8.36 7.51 24.11
CA CYS A 27 -7.70 7.91 25.35
C CYS A 27 -6.51 8.84 25.02
N GLY A 28 -6.77 10.14 24.90
CA GLY A 28 -5.77 11.22 25.08
C GLY A 28 -4.67 11.40 24.03
N GLY A 29 -4.82 10.89 22.81
CA GLY A 29 -3.78 10.94 21.77
C GLY A 29 -3.86 12.19 20.89
N SER A 30 -2.73 12.87 20.71
CA SER A 30 -2.51 13.98 19.79
C SER A 30 -3.17 13.72 18.42
N GLU A 31 -3.85 14.73 17.86
CA GLU A 31 -4.29 14.68 16.46
C GLU A 31 -3.10 14.26 15.57
N PRO A 32 -3.28 13.32 14.61
CA PRO A 32 -2.20 12.92 13.72
C PRO A 32 -1.57 14.16 13.09
N SER A 33 -0.25 14.31 13.18
CA SER A 33 0.40 15.44 12.53
C SER A 33 0.29 15.26 11.01
N TYR A 34 0.40 16.37 10.27
CA TYR A 34 0.48 16.31 8.81
C TYR A 34 1.59 15.34 8.36
N GLN A 35 2.72 15.32 9.07
CA GLN A 35 3.85 14.46 8.77
C GLN A 35 3.49 12.98 8.96
N ASP A 36 2.76 12.65 10.03
CA ASP A 36 2.30 11.27 10.28
C ASP A 36 1.31 10.81 9.20
N TRP A 37 0.37 11.69 8.82
CA TRP A 37 -0.56 11.43 7.73
C TRP A 37 0.16 11.25 6.39
N ALA A 38 1.06 12.16 6.02
CA ALA A 38 1.77 12.12 4.74
C ALA A 38 2.68 10.88 4.62
N ALA A 39 3.13 10.32 5.74
CA ALA A 39 3.94 9.10 5.79
C ALA A 39 3.12 7.81 5.60
N THR A 40 1.78 7.88 5.66
CA THR A 40 0.91 6.71 5.47
C THR A 40 1.01 6.14 4.06
N ASP A 41 0.64 4.87 3.90
CA ASP A 41 0.68 4.19 2.60
C ASP A 41 -0.27 4.87 1.60
N GLY A 42 -1.49 5.21 2.03
CA GLY A 42 -2.49 5.84 1.17
C GLY A 42 -2.18 7.29 0.79
N ALA A 43 -1.69 8.13 1.72
CA ALA A 43 -1.36 9.53 1.41
C ALA A 43 -0.20 9.63 0.40
N ALA A 44 0.72 8.67 0.45
CA ALA A 44 1.84 8.55 -0.48
C ALA A 44 1.46 7.90 -1.82
N GLY A 45 0.22 7.45 -2.03
CA GLY A 45 -0.19 6.78 -3.26
C GLY A 45 0.28 5.35 -3.40
N ARG A 46 0.58 4.67 -2.30
CA ARG A 46 1.03 3.28 -2.35
C ARG A 46 -0.14 2.32 -2.42
N ILE A 47 -0.02 1.33 -3.29
CA ILE A 47 -1.03 0.29 -3.50
C ILE A 47 -0.37 -1.08 -3.52
N ASN A 48 -1.10 -2.10 -3.05
CA ASN A 48 -0.64 -3.48 -3.09
C ASN A 48 -0.74 -4.03 -4.52
N LEU A 49 0.35 -3.94 -5.27
CA LEU A 49 0.38 -4.34 -6.68
C LEU A 49 0.30 -5.86 -6.89
N ASP A 50 0.62 -6.69 -5.90
CA ASP A 50 0.36 -8.14 -5.98
C ASP A 50 -1.15 -8.40 -6.00
N ASP A 51 -1.91 -7.73 -5.13
CA ASP A 51 -3.37 -7.87 -5.06
C ASP A 51 -4.03 -7.24 -6.30
N VAL A 52 -3.49 -6.13 -6.85
CA VAL A 52 -4.00 -5.54 -8.11
C VAL A 52 -3.78 -6.51 -9.27
N GLN A 53 -2.61 -7.13 -9.37
CA GLN A 53 -2.35 -8.16 -10.38
C GLN A 53 -3.34 -9.32 -10.23
N GLN A 54 -3.59 -9.80 -9.00
CA GLN A 54 -4.59 -10.86 -8.77
C GLN A 54 -6.01 -10.40 -9.09
N ALA A 55 -6.36 -9.15 -8.78
CA ALA A 55 -7.65 -8.57 -9.15
C ALA A 55 -7.81 -8.56 -10.66
N PHE A 56 -6.78 -8.15 -11.41
CA PHE A 56 -6.79 -8.17 -12.87
C PHE A 56 -7.04 -9.58 -13.41
N LYS A 57 -6.30 -10.57 -12.90
CA LYS A 57 -6.43 -11.98 -13.33
C LYS A 57 -7.79 -12.60 -13.01
N ASN A 58 -8.41 -12.21 -11.89
CA ASN A 58 -9.59 -12.86 -11.35
C ASN A 58 -10.89 -12.07 -11.55
N SER A 59 -10.83 -10.90 -12.20
CA SER A 59 -12.02 -10.10 -12.46
C SER A 59 -12.83 -10.71 -13.60
N GLN A 60 -14.13 -10.47 -13.58
CA GLN A 60 -15.05 -10.92 -14.64
C GLN A 60 -15.52 -9.78 -15.55
N SER A 61 -15.27 -8.53 -15.17
CA SER A 61 -15.66 -7.33 -15.91
C SER A 61 -14.83 -6.13 -15.48
N ALA A 62 -14.90 -5.04 -16.24
CA ALA A 62 -14.19 -3.80 -15.90
C ALA A 62 -14.70 -3.23 -14.57
N THR A 63 -16.02 -3.25 -14.36
CA THR A 63 -16.67 -2.87 -13.11
C THR A 63 -16.19 -3.70 -11.91
N ASP A 64 -16.04 -5.02 -12.06
CA ASP A 64 -15.53 -5.88 -10.99
C ASP A 64 -14.07 -5.55 -10.67
N PHE A 65 -13.26 -5.30 -11.69
CA PHE A 65 -11.87 -4.87 -11.52
C PHE A 65 -11.77 -3.51 -10.83
N GLU A 66 -12.49 -2.49 -11.28
CA GLU A 66 -12.58 -1.17 -10.66
C GLU A 66 -12.91 -1.27 -9.17
N ARG A 67 -13.93 -2.05 -8.83
CA ARG A 67 -14.34 -2.29 -7.45
C ARG A 67 -13.19 -2.90 -6.64
N ARG A 68 -12.60 -3.99 -7.10
CA ARG A 68 -11.51 -4.69 -6.39
C ARG A 68 -10.28 -3.81 -6.20
N VAL A 69 -9.89 -3.04 -7.22
CA VAL A 69 -8.76 -2.10 -7.11
C VAL A 69 -9.04 -1.04 -6.04
N ASN A 70 -10.26 -0.51 -5.99
CA ASN A 70 -10.67 0.45 -4.97
C ASN A 70 -10.84 -0.16 -3.56
N GLU A 71 -11.10 -1.46 -3.45
CA GLU A 71 -11.07 -2.20 -2.18
C GLU A 71 -9.63 -2.39 -1.67
N ILE A 72 -8.67 -2.62 -2.59
CA ILE A 72 -7.24 -2.76 -2.28
C ILE A 72 -6.64 -1.40 -1.89
N TYR A 73 -7.06 -0.32 -2.53
CA TYR A 73 -6.47 1.00 -2.35
C TYR A 73 -6.87 1.67 -1.02
N GLU A 74 -5.84 2.05 -0.24
CA GLU A 74 -6.01 2.64 1.09
C GLU A 74 -5.92 4.18 1.10
N GLY A 75 -5.59 4.83 -0.03
CA GLY A 75 -5.61 6.31 -0.15
C GLY A 75 -7.01 6.89 -0.04
N ASP A 76 -7.14 8.21 -0.19
CA ASP A 76 -8.42 8.93 -0.06
C ASP A 76 -9.20 8.98 -1.38
N GLY A 77 -8.50 9.19 -2.50
CA GLY A 77 -9.08 9.27 -3.84
C GLY A 77 -9.62 7.93 -4.33
N LEU A 78 -10.41 8.00 -5.40
CA LEU A 78 -10.78 6.80 -6.16
C LEU A 78 -9.64 6.43 -7.10
N VAL A 79 -9.46 5.13 -7.33
CA VAL A 79 -8.64 4.67 -8.46
C VAL A 79 -9.55 4.51 -9.67
N LEU A 80 -9.34 5.34 -10.68
CA LEU A 80 -10.00 5.29 -11.97
C LEU A 80 -9.15 4.46 -12.95
N ILE A 81 -9.83 3.71 -13.81
CA ILE A 81 -9.19 2.81 -14.79
C ILE A 81 -9.32 3.42 -16.18
N ARG A 82 -8.20 3.47 -16.90
CA ARG A 82 -8.14 3.79 -18.33
C ARG A 82 -7.55 2.62 -19.08
N ALA A 83 -8.15 2.22 -20.18
CA ALA A 83 -7.56 1.24 -21.09
C ALA A 83 -7.57 1.78 -22.51
N ARG A 84 -6.44 1.65 -23.20
CA ARG A 84 -6.27 2.08 -24.58
C ARG A 84 -5.56 1.00 -25.38
N GLN A 85 -5.98 0.83 -26.62
CA GLN A 85 -5.30 -0.03 -27.57
C GLN A 85 -4.59 0.82 -28.62
N ASP A 86 -3.28 0.63 -28.73
CA ASP A 86 -2.43 1.21 -29.77
C ASP A 86 -1.82 0.07 -30.60
N GLY A 87 -2.31 -0.11 -31.83
CA GLY A 87 -2.00 -1.27 -32.64
C GLY A 87 -2.34 -2.59 -31.94
N GLU A 88 -1.30 -3.41 -31.69
CA GLU A 88 -1.41 -4.72 -31.04
C GLU A 88 -1.20 -4.65 -29.52
N THR A 89 -0.89 -3.48 -28.96
CA THR A 89 -0.60 -3.30 -27.55
C THR A 89 -1.81 -2.73 -26.81
N LEU A 90 -2.30 -3.47 -25.81
CA LEU A 90 -3.30 -2.98 -24.87
C LEU A 90 -2.59 -2.43 -23.63
N THR A 91 -2.87 -1.18 -23.28
CA THR A 91 -2.37 -0.55 -22.05
C THR A 91 -3.53 -0.23 -21.14
N LEU A 92 -3.56 -0.84 -19.96
CA LEU A 92 -4.41 -0.48 -18.84
C LEU A 92 -3.62 0.38 -17.84
N GLU A 93 -4.24 1.42 -17.31
CA GLU A 93 -3.67 2.38 -16.38
C GLU A 93 -4.62 2.55 -15.19
N GLY A 94 -4.06 2.62 -13.99
CA GLY A 94 -4.79 2.96 -12.76
C GLY A 94 -4.34 4.32 -12.22
N TRP A 95 -5.25 5.28 -12.18
CA TRP A 95 -5.02 6.67 -11.78
C TRP A 95 -5.76 6.98 -10.49
N GLU A 96 -5.11 7.60 -9.49
CA GLU A 96 -5.84 8.18 -8.36
C GLU A 96 -6.40 9.54 -8.76
N ASP A 97 -7.72 9.67 -8.65
CA ASP A 97 -8.47 10.92 -8.74
C ASP A 97 -8.17 11.79 -7.50
N LEU A 98 -7.29 12.78 -7.66
CA LEU A 98 -6.78 13.60 -6.55
C LEU A 98 -7.71 14.77 -6.19
N ASP A 99 -8.57 15.20 -7.11
CA ASP A 99 -9.49 16.32 -6.91
C ASP A 99 -10.97 15.92 -6.82
N SER A 100 -11.24 14.62 -6.91
CA SER A 100 -12.55 13.99 -6.74
C SER A 100 -13.57 14.32 -7.83
N ASP A 101 -13.13 14.73 -9.02
CA ASP A 101 -14.02 15.03 -10.15
C ASP A 101 -14.51 13.79 -10.93
N ASN A 102 -13.98 12.60 -10.61
CA ASN A 102 -14.27 11.30 -11.25
C ASN A 102 -13.87 11.20 -12.71
N THR A 103 -12.98 12.07 -13.18
CA THR A 103 -12.41 12.05 -14.51
C THR A 103 -10.90 11.86 -14.40
N ILE A 104 -10.31 11.18 -15.37
CA ILE A 104 -8.85 11.04 -15.41
C ILE A 104 -8.27 12.28 -16.07
N ASP A 105 -7.40 12.98 -15.36
CA ASP A 105 -6.62 14.11 -15.84
C ASP A 105 -5.14 13.92 -15.54
N ASP A 106 -4.35 13.65 -16.58
CA ASP A 106 -2.92 13.38 -16.50
C ASP A 106 -2.11 14.52 -15.84
N THR A 107 -2.67 15.73 -15.75
CA THR A 107 -2.04 16.90 -15.13
C THR A 107 -2.45 17.13 -13.67
N ARG A 108 -3.57 16.54 -13.22
CA ARG A 108 -4.09 16.70 -11.85
C ARG A 108 -4.04 15.42 -11.04
N ASP A 109 -4.14 14.27 -11.70
CA ASP A 109 -4.21 12.95 -11.07
C ASP A 109 -2.86 12.27 -10.98
N ASP A 110 -2.80 11.20 -10.19
CA ASP A 110 -1.59 10.43 -9.99
C ASP A 110 -1.68 9.03 -10.60
N LEU A 111 -0.83 8.76 -11.59
CA LEU A 111 -0.67 7.41 -12.13
C LEU A 111 -0.03 6.50 -11.07
N LEU A 112 -0.72 5.41 -10.71
CA LEU A 112 -0.28 4.45 -9.71
C LEU A 112 0.39 3.22 -10.34
N PHE A 113 -0.21 2.69 -11.41
CA PHE A 113 0.26 1.49 -12.09
C PHE A 113 -0.19 1.42 -13.55
N THR A 114 0.51 0.60 -14.34
CA THR A 114 0.08 0.17 -15.67
C THR A 114 0.16 -1.34 -15.81
N ILE A 115 -0.74 -1.92 -16.61
CA ILE A 115 -0.68 -3.31 -17.08
C ILE A 115 -0.69 -3.25 -18.61
N VAL A 116 0.36 -3.76 -19.24
CA VAL A 116 0.56 -3.72 -20.69
C VAL A 116 0.55 -5.13 -21.23
N GLU A 117 -0.30 -5.39 -22.22
CA GLU A 117 -0.27 -6.60 -23.03
C GLU A 117 0.69 -6.40 -24.19
N ASN A 118 1.74 -7.22 -24.25
CA ASN A 118 2.71 -7.23 -25.33
C ASN A 118 2.20 -8.10 -26.49
N THR A 119 2.80 -7.94 -27.67
CA THR A 119 2.46 -8.68 -28.91
C THR A 119 2.46 -10.21 -28.77
N GLY A 120 3.16 -10.76 -27.76
CA GLY A 120 3.16 -12.20 -27.44
C GLY A 120 1.98 -12.70 -26.60
N GLY A 121 1.04 -11.82 -26.21
CA GLY A 121 -0.02 -12.12 -25.23
C GLY A 121 0.47 -12.16 -23.78
N ASP A 122 1.73 -11.77 -23.56
CA ASP A 122 2.31 -11.64 -22.24
C ASP A 122 1.97 -10.28 -21.63
N TYR A 123 1.75 -10.27 -20.32
CA TYR A 123 1.40 -9.06 -19.58
C TYR A 123 2.54 -8.60 -18.70
N GLU A 124 2.78 -7.30 -18.73
CA GLU A 124 3.73 -6.61 -17.89
C GLU A 124 3.00 -5.62 -16.98
N MET A 125 3.30 -5.65 -15.68
CA MET A 125 2.83 -4.65 -14.73
C MET A 125 3.96 -3.82 -14.17
N ARG A 126 3.77 -2.50 -14.19
CA ARG A 126 4.69 -1.52 -13.62
C ARG A 126 3.96 -0.67 -12.61
N GLY A 127 4.60 -0.43 -11.47
CA GLY A 127 4.19 0.62 -10.54
C GLY A 127 4.84 1.96 -10.89
N TYR A 128 4.20 3.05 -10.48
CA TYR A 128 4.69 4.42 -10.70
C TYR A 128 4.84 5.16 -9.38
N HIS A 129 5.71 6.17 -9.38
CA HIS A 129 5.99 7.03 -8.23
C HIS A 129 6.34 6.22 -6.98
N ALA A 130 5.47 6.22 -5.97
CA ALA A 130 5.71 5.51 -4.72
C ALA A 130 5.77 3.99 -4.90
N ASN A 131 5.26 3.50 -6.04
CA ASN A 131 5.22 2.12 -6.45
C ASN A 131 6.27 1.76 -7.53
N SER A 132 7.18 2.67 -7.90
CA SER A 132 8.15 2.47 -9.00
C SER A 132 9.17 1.34 -8.80
N TYR A 133 9.26 0.80 -7.59
CA TYR A 133 10.05 -0.38 -7.29
C TYR A 133 9.47 -1.66 -7.89
N TYR A 134 8.17 -1.66 -8.22
CA TYR A 134 7.45 -2.85 -8.63
C TYR A 134 7.48 -3.04 -10.14
N HIS A 135 7.80 -4.26 -10.54
CA HIS A 135 7.76 -4.73 -11.91
C HIS A 135 7.45 -6.22 -11.86
N SER A 136 6.40 -6.66 -12.57
CA SER A 136 6.09 -8.07 -12.72
C SER A 136 5.69 -8.42 -14.14
N TYR A 137 5.92 -9.68 -14.51
CA TYR A 137 5.59 -10.23 -15.82
C TYR A 137 4.83 -11.53 -15.62
N TRP A 138 3.83 -11.78 -16.46
CA TRP A 138 3.15 -13.06 -16.51
C TRP A 138 2.71 -13.41 -17.92
N GLY A 139 2.73 -14.71 -18.23
CA GLY A 139 2.42 -15.20 -19.55
C GLY A 139 0.95 -15.09 -19.94
N PRO A 140 0.62 -15.41 -21.21
CA PRO A 140 -0.76 -15.53 -21.67
C PRO A 140 -1.49 -16.54 -20.79
N GLY A 141 -2.59 -16.10 -20.19
CA GLY A 141 -3.52 -16.93 -19.43
C GLY A 141 -4.94 -16.60 -19.85
N ASP A 142 -5.89 -17.49 -19.56
CA ASP A 142 -7.31 -17.35 -19.93
C ASP A 142 -7.99 -16.20 -19.17
N PHE A 143 -7.64 -14.96 -19.53
CA PHE A 143 -8.24 -13.77 -18.96
C PHE A 143 -9.50 -13.42 -19.76
N LEU A 144 -10.61 -14.12 -19.43
CA LEU A 144 -11.95 -13.77 -19.92
C LEU A 144 -12.22 -12.26 -19.77
N PHE A 145 -11.72 -11.65 -18.70
CA PHE A 145 -11.82 -10.20 -18.49
C PHE A 145 -11.02 -9.37 -19.48
N THR A 146 -9.79 -9.74 -19.87
CA THR A 146 -9.05 -8.96 -20.87
C THR A 146 -9.80 -8.95 -22.19
N TYR A 147 -10.33 -10.09 -22.62
CA TYR A 147 -11.19 -10.17 -23.81
C TYR A 147 -12.45 -9.30 -23.67
N LEU A 148 -13.12 -9.34 -22.50
CA LEU A 148 -14.29 -8.51 -22.24
C LEU A 148 -13.95 -7.02 -22.19
N LEU A 149 -12.82 -6.65 -21.59
CA LEU A 149 -12.31 -5.30 -21.54
C LEU A 149 -12.09 -4.82 -22.96
N ILE A 150 -11.30 -5.54 -23.77
CA ILE A 150 -11.07 -5.32 -25.21
C ILE A 150 -12.39 -5.15 -25.96
N SER A 151 -13.39 -5.99 -25.69
CA SER A 151 -14.70 -5.91 -26.36
C SER A 151 -15.54 -4.71 -25.93
N ALA A 152 -15.36 -4.22 -24.69
CA ALA A 152 -16.04 -3.03 -24.16
C ALA A 152 -15.37 -1.73 -24.61
N ILE A 153 -14.20 -1.85 -25.25
CA ILE A 153 -13.48 -0.70 -25.74
C ILE A 153 -14.17 -0.18 -27.01
N THR A 154 -14.52 1.11 -27.03
CA THR A 154 -15.20 1.73 -28.18
C THR A 154 -14.18 2.30 -29.18
N PRO A 155 -14.39 2.15 -30.51
CA PRO A 155 -13.53 2.78 -31.50
C PRO A 155 -13.68 4.30 -31.43
N ARG A 156 -12.60 4.99 -31.09
CA ARG A 156 -12.54 6.45 -30.98
C ARG A 156 -11.24 6.95 -31.60
N PHE A 157 -11.34 7.81 -32.61
CA PHE A 157 -10.20 8.44 -33.30
C PHE A 157 -9.00 7.52 -33.58
N GLY A 158 -9.24 6.38 -34.26
CA GLY A 158 -8.16 5.51 -34.76
C GLY A 158 -7.67 4.44 -33.78
N GLY A 159 -8.27 4.31 -32.59
CA GLY A 159 -7.97 3.23 -31.64
C GLY A 159 -9.17 2.85 -30.78
N TYR A 160 -9.04 1.77 -30.03
CA TYR A 160 -10.04 1.38 -29.05
C TYR A 160 -9.71 2.09 -27.71
N TYR A 161 -10.68 2.80 -27.11
CA TYR A 161 -10.59 3.41 -25.77
C TYR A 161 -11.69 3.02 -24.74
N TYR A 162 -11.29 2.79 -23.48
CA TYR A 162 -12.13 2.62 -22.28
C TYR A 162 -11.63 3.51 -21.14
N THR A 163 -12.55 4.06 -20.35
CA THR A 163 -12.24 4.79 -19.12
C THR A 163 -13.38 4.58 -18.14
N THR A 164 -13.09 4.56 -16.84
CA THR A 164 -14.12 4.61 -15.79
C THR A 164 -15.07 5.78 -16.08
N PRO A 165 -16.36 5.52 -16.34
CA PRO A 165 -17.32 6.59 -16.57
C PRO A 165 -17.49 7.45 -15.32
N PRO A 166 -17.51 8.80 -15.44
CA PRO A 166 -17.62 9.69 -14.27
C PRO A 166 -18.88 9.43 -13.42
N THR A 167 -19.96 8.96 -14.07
CA THR A 167 -21.21 8.58 -13.41
C THR A 167 -21.06 7.41 -12.43
N ARG A 168 -20.03 6.56 -12.57
CA ARG A 168 -19.74 5.46 -11.65
C ARG A 168 -19.06 5.92 -10.36
N GLY A 169 -18.50 7.12 -10.33
CA GLY A 169 -17.72 7.61 -9.19
C GLY A 169 -18.47 7.52 -7.86
N THR A 170 -19.74 7.93 -7.82
CA THR A 170 -20.58 7.83 -6.62
C THR A 170 -20.82 6.37 -6.20
N GLU A 171 -21.05 5.48 -7.16
CA GLU A 171 -21.26 4.05 -6.91
C GLU A 171 -20.01 3.42 -6.27
N ILE A 172 -18.83 3.67 -6.85
CA ILE A 172 -17.54 3.14 -6.38
C ILE A 172 -17.21 3.69 -4.98
N ARG A 173 -17.45 4.99 -4.71
CA ARG A 173 -17.28 5.54 -3.35
C ARG A 173 -18.16 4.84 -2.32
N ASN A 174 -19.42 4.58 -2.66
CA ASN A 174 -20.36 3.90 -1.76
C ASN A 174 -19.95 2.45 -1.51
N GLN A 175 -19.48 1.75 -2.55
CA GLN A 175 -18.93 0.39 -2.43
C GLN A 175 -17.70 0.38 -1.53
N ARG A 176 -16.74 1.30 -1.75
CA ARG A 176 -15.53 1.43 -0.95
C ARG A 176 -15.83 1.79 0.51
N THR A 177 -16.77 2.70 0.76
CA THR A 177 -17.21 3.06 2.12
C THR A 177 -17.84 1.87 2.83
N THR A 178 -18.76 1.17 2.16
CA THR A 178 -19.40 -0.04 2.71
C THR A 178 -18.35 -1.13 2.99
N TYR A 179 -17.42 -1.35 2.06
CA TYR A 179 -16.35 -2.31 2.20
C TYR A 179 -15.46 -2.00 3.39
N ARG A 180 -15.01 -0.75 3.54
CA ARG A 180 -14.15 -0.29 4.65
C ARG A 180 -14.82 -0.43 6.02
N ASN A 181 -16.14 -0.39 6.07
CA ASN A 181 -16.93 -0.65 7.28
C ASN A 181 -17.18 -2.14 7.55
N SER A 182 -16.70 -3.04 6.69
CA SER A 182 -16.89 -4.50 6.83
C SER A 182 -15.71 -5.18 7.51
N SER A 183 -15.93 -6.38 8.04
CA SER A 183 -14.87 -7.21 8.61
C SER A 183 -13.84 -7.68 7.56
N ALA A 184 -14.24 -7.77 6.28
CA ALA A 184 -13.36 -8.15 5.18
C ALA A 184 -12.24 -7.11 4.96
N TYR A 185 -12.51 -5.83 5.24
CA TYR A 185 -11.52 -4.77 5.10
C TYR A 185 -10.30 -4.98 6.00
N ASN A 186 -10.49 -5.45 7.24
CA ASN A 186 -9.36 -5.76 8.14
C ASN A 186 -8.42 -6.79 7.52
N SER A 187 -8.96 -7.76 6.77
CA SER A 187 -8.16 -8.75 6.06
C SER A 187 -7.35 -8.10 4.92
N GLN A 188 -7.94 -7.16 4.18
CA GLN A 188 -7.24 -6.40 3.14
C GLN A 188 -6.15 -5.50 3.70
N VAL A 189 -6.42 -4.78 4.80
CA VAL A 189 -5.41 -3.97 5.51
C VAL A 189 -4.22 -4.84 5.92
N ASN A 190 -4.48 -6.04 6.45
CA ASN A 190 -3.42 -6.99 6.81
C ASN A 190 -2.64 -7.48 5.58
N ARG A 191 -3.32 -7.79 4.47
CA ARG A 191 -2.64 -8.16 3.21
C ARG A 191 -1.73 -7.04 2.70
N ASN A 192 -2.21 -5.79 2.74
CA ASN A 192 -1.43 -4.63 2.34
C ASN A 192 -0.20 -4.43 3.26
N ALA A 193 -0.36 -4.62 4.58
CA ALA A 193 0.75 -4.56 5.53
C ALA A 193 1.79 -5.67 5.29
N SER A 194 1.33 -6.90 5.07
CA SER A 194 2.19 -8.03 4.72
C SER A 194 2.90 -7.79 3.39
N TYR A 195 2.21 -7.27 2.37
CA TYR A 195 2.81 -6.87 1.10
C TYR A 195 3.94 -5.86 1.30
N ASN A 196 3.66 -4.75 2.00
CA ASN A 196 4.66 -3.70 2.23
C ASN A 196 5.89 -4.23 2.99
N SER A 197 5.68 -5.12 3.96
CA SER A 197 6.77 -5.76 4.71
C SER A 197 7.60 -6.71 3.83
N ARG A 198 6.94 -7.50 2.98
CA ARG A 198 7.61 -8.38 1.99
C ARG A 198 8.42 -7.56 0.99
N GLN A 199 7.85 -6.49 0.44
CA GLN A 199 8.51 -5.63 -0.54
C GLN A 199 9.69 -4.87 0.05
N ALA A 200 9.57 -4.41 1.31
CA ALA A 200 10.69 -3.81 2.03
C ALA A 200 11.90 -4.76 2.17
N SER A 201 11.66 -6.07 2.22
CA SER A 201 12.70 -7.09 2.32
C SER A 201 13.21 -7.53 0.94
N PHE A 202 12.30 -7.73 -0.02
CA PHE A 202 12.60 -8.25 -1.35
C PHE A 202 13.22 -7.20 -2.28
N ALA A 203 12.53 -6.06 -2.46
CA ALA A 203 13.03 -4.97 -3.30
C ALA A 203 14.02 -4.06 -2.54
N GLY A 204 14.08 -4.17 -1.21
CA GLY A 204 15.14 -3.59 -0.39
C GLY A 204 15.28 -2.08 -0.57
N SER A 205 16.46 -1.63 -0.98
CA SER A 205 16.77 -0.21 -1.20
C SER A 205 15.85 0.46 -2.22
N ARG A 206 15.44 -0.25 -3.28
CA ARG A 206 14.53 0.30 -4.30
C ARG A 206 13.17 0.65 -3.71
N TYR A 207 12.64 -0.22 -2.85
CA TYR A 207 11.41 0.03 -2.11
C TYR A 207 11.55 1.22 -1.18
N GLN A 208 12.64 1.31 -0.41
CA GLN A 208 12.84 2.44 0.50
C GLN A 208 12.99 3.78 -0.24
N GLN A 209 13.67 3.77 -1.38
CA GLN A 209 13.82 4.96 -2.24
C GLN A 209 12.49 5.40 -2.87
N SER A 210 11.68 4.45 -3.35
CA SER A 210 10.40 4.78 -3.97
C SER A 210 9.40 5.34 -2.95
N ARG A 211 9.46 4.96 -1.67
CA ARG A 211 8.51 5.45 -0.65
C ARG A 211 8.42 6.98 -0.56
N SER A 212 9.51 7.70 -0.85
CA SER A 212 9.54 9.17 -0.89
C SER A 212 9.40 9.74 -2.31
N ASN A 213 9.31 8.90 -3.33
CA ASN A 213 9.16 9.29 -4.72
C ASN A 213 7.68 9.52 -5.05
N VAL A 214 7.14 10.66 -4.64
CA VAL A 214 5.78 11.08 -4.97
C VAL A 214 5.76 11.93 -6.24
N SER A 215 4.68 11.89 -7.01
CA SER A 215 4.53 12.74 -8.20
C SER A 215 4.41 14.22 -7.84
N SER A 216 4.58 15.11 -8.83
CA SER A 216 4.30 16.54 -8.70
C SER A 216 2.85 16.80 -8.30
N ASN A 217 1.93 16.03 -8.87
CA ASN A 217 0.48 16.16 -8.66
C ASN A 217 0.14 15.76 -7.22
N ARG A 218 0.69 14.62 -6.76
CA ARG A 218 0.57 14.19 -5.37
C ARG A 218 1.22 15.15 -4.38
N SER A 219 2.40 15.69 -4.69
CA SER A 219 3.06 16.70 -3.84
C SER A 219 2.17 17.94 -3.67
N SER A 220 1.52 18.37 -4.75
CA SER A 220 0.56 19.48 -4.74
C SER A 220 -0.68 19.13 -3.92
N TYR A 221 -1.24 17.93 -4.10
CA TYR A 221 -2.33 17.41 -3.28
C TYR A 221 -1.98 17.41 -1.79
N GLN A 222 -0.84 16.85 -1.40
CA GLN A 222 -0.39 16.81 -0.01
C GLN A 222 -0.22 18.23 0.57
N SER A 223 0.32 19.18 -0.20
CA SER A 223 0.40 20.59 0.19
C SER A 223 -0.97 21.23 0.40
N THR A 224 -1.92 20.96 -0.49
CA THR A 224 -3.31 21.42 -0.37
C THR A 224 -3.97 20.82 0.87
N GLN A 225 -3.82 19.51 1.11
CA GLN A 225 -4.32 18.83 2.30
C GLN A 225 -3.76 19.44 3.59
N ARG A 226 -2.46 19.76 3.62
CA ARG A 226 -1.81 20.47 4.74
C ARG A 226 -2.45 21.83 5.00
N THR A 227 -2.66 22.60 3.94
CA THR A 227 -3.13 23.99 4.03
C THR A 227 -4.61 24.06 4.40
N SER A 228 -5.43 23.17 3.85
CA SER A 228 -6.86 23.08 4.15
C SER A 228 -7.17 22.38 5.48
N GLY A 229 -6.21 21.59 6.00
CA GLY A 229 -6.42 20.75 7.17
C GLY A 229 -7.23 19.48 6.91
N ALA A 230 -7.58 19.20 5.65
CA ALA A 230 -8.40 18.03 5.28
C ALA A 230 -7.71 16.68 5.57
N PHE A 231 -6.39 16.66 5.77
CA PHE A 231 -5.67 15.48 6.25
C PHE A 231 -6.20 14.95 7.59
N LYS A 232 -6.81 15.81 8.43
CA LYS A 232 -7.37 15.41 9.73
C LYS A 232 -8.61 14.53 9.59
N THR A 233 -9.34 14.65 8.47
CA THR A 233 -10.52 13.85 8.14
C THR A 233 -10.20 12.78 7.12
N SER A 234 -8.92 12.55 6.82
CA SER A 234 -8.49 11.52 5.88
C SER A 234 -8.96 10.14 6.34
N SER A 235 -9.40 9.36 5.36
CA SER A 235 -9.77 7.97 5.52
C SER A 235 -8.57 7.03 5.41
N THR A 236 -7.37 7.58 5.20
CA THR A 236 -6.15 6.80 5.02
C THR A 236 -5.77 6.08 6.31
N VAL A 237 -5.41 4.80 6.19
CA VAL A 237 -5.00 3.98 7.32
C VAL A 237 -3.69 4.50 7.91
N THR A 238 -3.78 5.12 9.09
CA THR A 238 -2.60 5.46 9.88
C THR A 238 -2.12 4.22 10.61
N ARG A 239 -1.07 3.61 10.10
CA ARG A 239 -0.37 2.54 10.82
C ARG A 239 0.64 3.23 11.72
N THR A 240 0.43 3.19 13.03
CA THR A 240 1.50 3.51 13.97
C THR A 240 2.60 2.50 13.73
N SER A 241 3.59 2.87 12.92
CA SER A 241 4.84 2.14 12.89
C SER A 241 5.36 2.21 14.30
N SER A 242 5.26 1.11 15.04
CA SER A 242 6.10 0.93 16.21
C SER A 242 7.52 0.93 15.68
N VAL A 243 8.12 2.12 15.65
CA VAL A 243 9.55 2.29 15.57
C VAL A 243 10.04 1.57 16.82
N ARG A 244 10.37 0.29 16.69
CA ARG A 244 11.28 -0.35 17.63
C ARG A 244 12.57 0.41 17.42
N SER A 245 12.74 1.48 18.20
CA SER A 245 14.04 2.06 18.47
C SER A 245 14.89 0.89 18.93
N SER A 246 15.72 0.39 18.03
CA SER A 246 16.80 -0.51 18.39
C SER A 246 17.79 0.36 19.15
N SER A 247 17.50 0.56 20.44
CA SER A 247 18.49 0.96 21.41
C SER A 247 19.54 -0.14 21.37
N ARG A 248 20.60 0.11 20.60
CA ARG A 248 21.84 -0.67 20.62
C ARG A 248 22.41 -0.53 22.03
N SER A 249 21.94 -1.37 22.94
CA SER A 249 22.63 -1.59 24.19
C SER A 249 23.86 -2.42 23.85
N PHE A 250 25.00 -1.75 23.76
CA PHE A 250 26.32 -2.38 23.72
C PHE A 250 26.55 -3.09 25.07
N GLY A 251 26.00 -4.29 25.21
CA GLY A 251 26.36 -5.25 26.25
C GLY A 251 27.47 -6.15 25.72
N GLY A 252 28.72 -5.75 25.97
CA GLY A 252 29.90 -6.47 25.52
C GLY A 252 29.99 -7.89 26.09
N PHE A 253 29.86 -8.89 25.22
CA PHE A 253 30.41 -10.22 25.45
C PHE A 253 31.84 -10.24 24.90
N GLY A 254 32.80 -9.95 25.78
CA GLY A 254 34.23 -10.12 25.52
C GLY A 254 34.73 -11.38 26.22
N GLY A 255 34.56 -12.54 25.58
CA GLY A 255 35.34 -13.74 25.89
C GLY A 255 36.72 -13.59 25.28
N GLY A 256 37.77 -13.58 26.09
CA GLY A 256 39.14 -13.47 25.62
C GLY A 256 40.13 -13.72 26.74
N GLY A 257 40.52 -14.98 26.90
CA GLY A 257 41.66 -15.35 27.74
C GLY A 257 42.96 -14.77 27.15
N ALA A 258 43.72 -14.06 27.98
CA ALA A 258 45.13 -13.79 27.72
C ALA A 258 45.85 -13.61 29.06
N MET A 259 46.60 -14.65 29.40
CA MET A 259 47.59 -14.75 30.46
C MET A 259 48.61 -13.59 30.35
N ARG A 260 48.90 -12.89 31.45
CA ARG A 260 50.15 -12.12 31.60
C ARG A 260 50.88 -12.56 32.86
N VAL A 261 51.99 -13.26 32.64
CA VAL A 261 53.04 -13.54 33.63
C VAL A 261 54.22 -12.60 33.37
N ARG A 262 54.92 -12.23 34.45
CA ARG A 262 56.22 -11.52 34.62
C ARG A 262 56.07 -10.04 35.04
N ARG A 263 56.78 -9.52 36.05
CA ARG A 263 57.99 -9.98 36.77
C ARG A 263 58.13 -9.25 38.14
N ARG A 264 58.58 -10.00 39.16
CA ARG A 264 59.53 -9.73 40.27
C ARG A 264 59.76 -8.29 40.77
N PHE A 265 59.67 -8.11 42.09
CA PHE A 265 60.81 -8.20 43.02
C PHE A 265 60.42 -9.06 44.23
#